data_AF-A0A6I1QV34-F1
#
_entry.id   AF-A0A6I1QV34-F1
#
_cell.length_a   1.000
_cell.length_b   1.000
_cell.length_c   1.000
_cell.angle_alpha   90.00
_cell.angle_beta   90.00
_cell.angle_gamma   90.00
#
_symmetry.space_group_name_H-M   'P 1'
#
loop_
_entity.id
_entity.type
_entity.pdbx_description
1 polymer ?
#
loop_
_entity_poly.entity_id
_entity_poly.type
_entity_poly.pdbx_seq_one_letter_code
_entity_poly.pdbx_strand_id
1 'polypeptide(L)' 'MDKIVGTLSVIPIDSHIARLASFVRREYRLKVPDSLIAATAIFTGSALVTRNTQDFKKVTGLSLLKV' A
#
# COMPACT_ATOMS: atom_id res chain seq x y z
N MET A 1 -14.16 13.82 8.46
CA MET A 1 -13.22 13.19 7.50
C MET A 1 -12.35 14.25 6.83
N ASP A 2 -12.94 15.33 6.33
CA ASP A 2 -12.21 16.37 5.56
C ASP A 2 -11.06 17.04 6.31
N LYS A 3 -11.19 17.25 7.62
CA LYS A 3 -10.12 17.84 8.45
C LYS A 3 -8.84 16.98 8.52
N ILE A 4 -8.95 15.66 8.49
CA ILE A 4 -7.79 14.77 8.59
C ILE A 4 -7.09 14.67 7.23
N VAL A 5 -7.88 14.50 6.16
CA VAL A 5 -7.34 14.41 4.79
C VAL A 5 -6.59 15.68 4.40
N GLY A 6 -7.09 16.86 4.82
CA GLY A 6 -6.40 18.14 4.56
C GLY A 6 -5.04 18.30 5.26
N THR A 7 -4.71 17.46 6.24
CA THR A 7 -3.41 17.47 6.92
C THR A 7 -2.44 16.40 6.41
N LEU A 8 -2.86 15.61 5.42
CA LEU A 8 -2.09 14.47 4.91
C LEU A 8 -1.76 14.68 3.43
N SER A 9 -0.62 14.12 3.01
CA SER A 9 -0.30 14.02 1.58
C SER A 9 -1.11 12.89 0.95
N VAL A 10 -1.93 13.23 -0.05
CA VAL A 10 -2.68 12.25 -0.83
C VAL A 10 -1.85 11.85 -2.05
N ILE A 11 -1.54 10.56 -2.16
CA ILE A 11 -0.81 10.02 -3.31
C ILE A 11 -1.81 9.55 -4.38
N PRO A 12 -1.88 10.18 -5.56
CA PRO A 12 -2.75 9.73 -6.63
C PRO A 12 -2.27 8.39 -7.19
N ILE A 13 -3.21 7.52 -7.56
CA ILE A 13 -2.89 6.27 -8.26
C ILE A 13 -2.69 6.58 -9.74
N ASP A 14 -1.44 6.66 -10.15
CA ASP A 14 -1.06 6.81 -11.56
C ASP A 14 -0.78 5.45 -12.22
N SER A 15 -0.32 5.48 -13.48
CA SER A 15 0.00 4.27 -14.22
C SER A 15 1.18 3.48 -13.64
N HIS A 16 2.11 4.13 -12.92
CA HIS A 16 3.24 3.46 -12.28
C HIS A 16 2.78 2.67 -11.06
N ILE A 17 2.00 3.30 -10.18
CA ILE A 17 1.44 2.65 -8.99
C ILE A 17 0.46 1.55 -9.40
N ALA A 18 -0.40 1.79 -10.40
CA ALA A 18 -1.32 0.77 -10.89
C ALA A 18 -0.59 -0.47 -11.44
N ARG A 19 0.51 -0.25 -12.17
CA ARG A 19 1.34 -1.34 -12.70
C ARG A 19 2.02 -2.09 -11.56
N LEU A 20 2.63 -1.40 -10.60
CA LEU A 20 3.23 -2.03 -9.43
C LEU A 20 2.20 -2.82 -8.60
N ALA A 21 1.01 -2.27 -8.41
CA ALA A 21 -0.10 -2.97 -7.74
C ALA A 21 -0.52 -4.24 -8.48
N SER A 22 -0.50 -4.23 -9.82
CA SER A 22 -0.77 -5.44 -10.60
C SER A 22 0.26 -6.54 -10.36
N PHE A 23 1.54 -6.18 -10.23
CA PHE A 23 2.62 -7.12 -9.88
C PHE A 23 2.45 -7.66 -8.47
N VAL A 24 2.27 -6.77 -7.48
CA VAL A 24 2.03 -7.15 -6.06
C VAL A 24 0.82 -8.07 -5.95
N ARG A 25 -0.26 -7.75 -6.65
CA ARG A 25 -1.48 -8.56 -6.66
C ARG A 25 -1.25 -9.96 -7.22
N ARG A 26 -0.52 -10.05 -8.34
CA ARG A 26 -0.23 -11.32 -9.00
C ARG A 26 0.63 -12.21 -8.12
N GLU A 27 1.66 -11.63 -7.52
CA GLU A 27 2.66 -12.33 -6.71
C GLU A 27 2.08 -12.76 -5.37
N TYR A 28 1.49 -11.83 -4.62
CA TYR A 28 1.09 -12.07 -3.24
C TYR A 28 -0.39 -12.39 -3.07
N ARG A 29 -1.16 -12.41 -4.16
CA ARG A 29 -2.61 -12.73 -4.17
C ARG A 29 -3.43 -11.84 -3.22
N LEU A 30 -2.99 -10.60 -3.03
CA LEU A 30 -3.75 -9.59 -2.30
C LEU A 30 -5.01 -9.18 -3.08
N LYS A 31 -6.01 -8.65 -2.35
CA LYS A 31 -7.16 -8.00 -2.98
C LYS A 31 -6.70 -6.73 -3.70
N VAL A 32 -7.47 -6.26 -4.68
CA VAL A 32 -7.12 -5.07 -5.47
C VAL A 32 -6.82 -3.85 -4.59
N PRO A 33 -7.66 -3.50 -3.58
CA PRO A 33 -7.37 -2.35 -2.72
C PRO A 33 -6.07 -2.51 -1.92
N ASP A 34 -5.84 -3.69 -1.32
CA ASP A 34 -4.63 -3.96 -0.54
C ASP A 34 -3.37 -3.93 -1.42
N SER A 35 -3.48 -4.41 -2.66
CA SER A 35 -2.37 -4.38 -3.61
C SER A 35 -1.98 -2.95 -3.99
N LEU A 36 -2.96 -2.05 -4.12
CA LEU A 36 -2.72 -0.62 -4.35
C LEU A 36 -2.04 0.02 -3.13
N ILE A 37 -2.52 -0.27 -1.93
CA ILE A 37 -1.93 0.26 -0.69
C ILE A 37 -0.46 -0.18 -0.54
N ALA A 38 -0.18 -1.48 -0.73
CA ALA A 38 1.18 -2.02 -0.67
C ALA A 38 2.08 -1.43 -1.76
N ALA A 39 1.58 -1.33 -3.00
CA ALA A 39 2.34 -0.74 -4.10
C ALA A 39 2.67 0.74 -3.85
N THR A 40 1.71 1.53 -3.35
CA THR A 40 1.96 2.92 -3.00
C THR A 40 3.03 3.03 -1.92
N ALA A 41 2.94 2.23 -0.85
CA ALA A 41 3.93 2.25 0.23
C ALA A 41 5.34 1.85 -0.24
N ILE A 42 5.44 0.83 -1.12
CA ILE A 42 6.71 0.44 -1.75
C ILE A 42 7.25 1.56 -2.63
N PHE A 43 6.40 2.15 -3.47
CA PHE A 43 6.78 3.21 -4.40
C PHE A 43 7.29 4.47 -3.68
N THR A 44 6.67 4.84 -2.56
CA THR A 44 7.08 6.00 -1.75
C THR A 44 8.12 5.68 -0.69
N GLY A 45 8.56 4.42 -0.58
CA GLY A 45 9.48 3.97 0.49
C GLY A 45 8.93 4.15 1.91
N SER A 46 7.61 4.23 2.06
CA SER A 46 6.95 4.51 3.33
C SER A 46 6.59 3.23 4.08
N ALA A 47 6.54 3.29 5.42
CA ALA A 47 6.03 2.19 6.22
C ALA A 47 4.49 2.12 6.15
N LEU A 48 3.94 0.93 5.94
CA LEU A 48 2.51 0.70 5.99
C LEU A 48 2.06 0.44 7.43
N VAL A 49 1.29 1.38 7.96
CA VAL A 49 0.65 1.29 9.27
C VAL A 49 -0.65 0.49 9.14
N THR A 50 -0.75 -0.68 9.79
CA THR A 50 -1.92 -1.55 9.61
C THR A 50 -2.18 -2.50 10.78
N ARG A 51 -3.47 -2.80 11.01
CA ARG A 51 -3.90 -3.93 11.86
C ARG A 51 -3.90 -5.26 11.10
N ASN A 52 -3.99 -5.23 9.77
CA ASN A 52 -4.04 -6.41 8.92
C ASN A 52 -2.64 -6.94 8.58
N THR A 53 -1.82 -7.20 9.58
CA THR A 53 -0.43 -7.62 9.34
C THR A 53 -0.32 -8.98 8.65
N GLN A 54 -1.31 -9.86 8.81
CA GLN A 54 -1.30 -11.20 8.23
C GLN A 54 -1.29 -11.21 6.70
N ASP A 55 -2.05 -10.31 6.08
CA ASP A 55 -2.10 -10.22 4.63
C ASP A 55 -0.85 -9.53 4.06
N PHE A 56 -0.32 -8.51 4.75
CA PHE A 56 0.80 -7.72 4.22
C PHE A 56 2.19 -8.30 4.52
N LYS A 57 2.36 -9.16 5.53
CA LYS A 57 3.68 -9.71 5.91
C LYS A 57 4.38 -10.52 4.82
N LYS A 58 3.63 -11.03 3.84
CA LYS A 58 4.16 -11.79 2.71
C LYS A 58 4.74 -10.93 1.60
N VAL A 59 4.49 -9.61 1.60
CA VAL A 59 4.94 -8.70 0.55
C VAL A 59 6.38 -8.29 0.79
N THR A 60 7.29 -8.74 -0.08
CA THR A 60 8.71 -8.38 -0.01
C THR A 60 8.90 -6.89 -0.31
N GLY A 61 9.79 -6.23 0.45
CA GLY A 61 10.08 -4.80 0.28
C GLY A 61 9.07 -3.86 0.95
N LEU A 62 8.03 -4.39 1.61
CA LEU A 62 7.06 -3.61 2.35
C LEU A 62 7.43 -3.52 3.83
N SER A 63 7.74 -2.32 4.31
CA SER A 63 7.93 -2.06 5.75
C SER A 63 6.59 -1.97 6.46
N LEU A 64 6.43 -2.67 7.59
CA LEU A 64 5.16 -2.74 8.34
C LEU A 64 5.31 -2.15 9.73
N LEU A 65 4.35 -1.30 10.10
CA LEU A 65 4.15 -0.86 11.48
C LEU A 65 2.79 -1.38 11.96
N LYS A 66 2.81 -2.26 12.96
CA LYS A 66 1.59 -2.78 13.57
C LYS A 66 0.99 -1.73 14.50
N VAL A 67 -0.34 -1.57 14.42
CA VAL A 67 -1.17 -0.80 15.38
C VAL A 67 -2.14 -1.74 16.07
#